data_AF-A0AAU7VKJ1-F1
#
_entry.id   AF-A0AAU7VKJ1-F1
#
_cell.length_a   1.000
_cell.length_b   1.000
_cell.length_c   1.000
_cell.angle_alpha   90.00
_cell.angle_beta   90.00
_cell.angle_gamma   90.00
#
_symmetry.space_group_name_H-M   'P 1'
#
loop_
_entity.id
_entity.type
_entity.pdbx_description
1 polymer ?
#
loop_
_entity_poly.entity_id
_entity_poly.type
_entity_poly.pdbx_seq_one_letter_code
_entity_poly.pdbx_strand_id
1 'polypeptide(L)'
;MKEMKTFNNTEFGKIGVLVINGKEYFPATECAKILGYVDPYDAVNRHTKGSVKHRVLTSGGEQKINFIPEGDLYRLIVKSKLPEAERFERWIFDEVLPDIRKHGVYMADKLLDDILKNPDLGIKMFTEYKEAKAKAKELELENAKNRQMIGELKPKASYYDLVLQNKSVVPITVIAKDYGMSGRALNKLLHELGVQYKMHGTWLLYQHYADMGYTQSKTHAIDANRNKMHTYWTQKGRLFLYDLLKNEQNLLPLVERQESA
;
A
#
# COMPACT_ATOMS: atom_id res chain seq x y z
N MET A 1 -1.93 7.08 4.88
CA MET A 1 -2.98 7.18 5.92
C MET A 1 -3.91 8.32 5.53
N LYS A 2 -5.24 8.18 5.70
CA LYS A 2 -6.23 9.22 5.45
C LYS A 2 -6.89 9.58 6.77
N GLU A 3 -6.88 10.84 7.14
CA GLU A 3 -7.43 11.33 8.40
C GLU A 3 -8.24 12.61 8.13
N MET A 4 -9.36 12.78 8.82
CA MET A 4 -10.14 14.02 8.78
C MET A 4 -9.78 14.89 9.98
N LYS A 5 -9.47 16.16 9.73
CA LYS A 5 -9.22 17.18 10.75
C LYS A 5 -10.17 18.35 10.56
N THR A 6 -10.50 19.07 11.63
CA THR A 6 -11.27 20.31 11.52
C THR A 6 -10.30 21.48 11.53
N PHE A 7 -10.28 22.27 10.46
CA PHE A 7 -9.56 23.53 10.40
C PHE A 7 -10.50 24.65 10.84
N ASN A 8 -10.03 25.57 11.68
CA ASN A 8 -10.82 26.70 12.17
C ASN A 8 -10.11 28.01 11.85
N ASN A 9 -10.79 28.87 11.11
CA ASN A 9 -10.33 30.21 10.78
C ASN A 9 -11.31 31.24 11.36
N THR A 10 -10.80 32.35 11.87
CA THR A 10 -11.60 33.41 12.49
C THR A 10 -12.50 34.15 11.50
N GLU A 11 -12.09 34.28 10.24
CA GLU A 11 -12.83 34.98 9.17
C GLU A 11 -13.69 34.02 8.33
N PHE A 12 -13.22 32.78 8.12
CA PHE A 12 -13.85 31.81 7.21
C PHE A 12 -14.54 30.64 7.91
N GLY A 13 -14.51 30.58 9.24
CA GLY A 13 -15.18 29.56 10.04
C GLY A 13 -14.48 28.20 10.04
N LYS A 14 -15.25 27.13 10.27
CA LYS A 14 -14.75 25.75 10.42
C LYS A 14 -14.95 24.94 9.14
N ILE A 15 -13.92 24.21 8.74
CA ILE A 15 -13.95 23.37 7.52
C ILE A 15 -13.32 22.01 7.81
N GLY A 16 -13.93 20.93 7.29
CA GLY A 16 -13.39 19.57 7.41
C GLY A 16 -12.30 19.30 6.38
N VAL A 17 -11.04 19.21 6.82
CA VAL A 17 -9.85 19.00 5.99
C VAL A 17 -9.46 17.53 5.97
N LEU A 18 -9.17 17.02 4.77
CA LEU A 18 -8.68 15.65 4.57
C LEU A 18 -7.15 15.67 4.49
N VAL A 19 -6.49 14.91 5.36
CA VAL A 19 -5.02 14.76 5.35
C VAL A 19 -4.67 13.46 4.64
N ILE A 20 -3.91 13.56 3.55
CA ILE A 20 -3.43 12.42 2.76
C ILE A 20 -1.92 12.50 2.67
N ASN A 21 -1.23 11.52 3.27
CA ASN A 21 0.23 11.44 3.29
C ASN A 21 0.88 12.75 3.79
N GLY A 22 0.32 13.32 4.86
CA GLY A 22 0.81 14.57 5.47
C GLY A 22 0.47 15.85 4.71
N LYS A 23 -0.21 15.77 3.56
CA LYS A 23 -0.71 16.94 2.83
C LYS A 23 -2.17 17.18 3.10
N GLU A 24 -2.53 18.45 3.33
CA GLU A 24 -3.89 18.89 3.58
C GLU A 24 -4.65 19.10 2.27
N TYR A 25 -5.90 18.67 2.26
CA TYR A 25 -6.83 18.84 1.16
C TYR A 25 -8.16 19.38 1.68
N PHE A 26 -8.68 20.40 1.01
CA PHE A 26 -9.82 21.18 1.46
C PHE A 26 -11.07 20.84 0.62
N PRO A 27 -12.27 20.77 1.20
CA PRO A 27 -13.50 20.43 0.49
C PRO A 27 -13.87 21.56 -0.47
N ALA A 28 -13.70 21.31 -1.77
CA ALA A 28 -13.64 22.35 -2.79
C ALA A 28 -14.91 23.21 -2.86
N THR A 29 -16.08 22.55 -2.88
CA THR A 29 -17.37 23.22 -3.00
C THR A 29 -17.72 24.00 -1.74
N GLU A 30 -17.32 23.51 -0.56
CA GLU A 30 -17.55 24.20 0.71
C GLU A 30 -16.69 25.46 0.80
N CYS A 31 -15.39 25.36 0.45
CA CYS A 31 -14.51 26.52 0.37
C CYS A 31 -15.04 27.59 -0.59
N ALA A 32 -15.48 27.21 -1.80
CA ALA A 32 -16.03 28.18 -2.75
C ALA A 32 -17.34 28.84 -2.25
N LYS A 33 -18.19 28.12 -1.51
CA LYS A 33 -19.37 28.72 -0.86
C LYS A 33 -18.99 29.74 0.20
N ILE A 34 -18.05 29.39 1.08
CA ILE A 34 -17.56 30.28 2.14
C ILE A 34 -16.94 31.55 1.54
N LEU A 35 -16.24 31.42 0.42
CA LEU A 35 -15.64 32.54 -0.33
C LEU A 35 -16.65 33.33 -1.17
N GLY A 36 -17.96 33.13 -0.99
CA GLY A 36 -18.99 33.96 -1.59
C GLY A 36 -19.18 33.77 -3.10
N TYR A 37 -18.70 32.67 -3.70
CA TYR A 37 -18.96 32.39 -5.11
C TYR A 37 -20.43 32.05 -5.35
N VAL A 38 -21.05 32.75 -6.30
CA VAL A 38 -22.46 32.51 -6.70
C VAL A 38 -22.67 31.10 -7.22
N ASP A 39 -21.73 30.60 -8.04
CA ASP A 39 -21.67 29.21 -8.48
C ASP A 39 -20.36 28.55 -7.99
N PRO A 40 -20.42 27.84 -6.85
CA PRO A 40 -19.26 27.14 -6.29
C PRO A 40 -18.68 26.06 -7.20
N TYR A 41 -19.51 25.40 -8.01
CA TYR A 41 -19.06 24.31 -8.88
C TYR A 41 -18.27 24.87 -10.06
N ASP A 42 -18.81 25.90 -10.71
CA ASP A 42 -18.15 26.63 -11.79
C ASP A 42 -16.85 27.29 -11.31
N ALA A 43 -16.85 27.91 -10.13
CA ALA A 43 -15.65 28.50 -9.53
C ALA A 43 -14.52 27.47 -9.35
N VAL A 44 -14.85 26.29 -8.78
CA VAL A 44 -13.88 25.20 -8.60
C VAL A 44 -13.35 24.73 -9.95
N ASN A 45 -14.21 24.52 -10.95
CA ASN A 45 -13.79 24.06 -12.28
C ASN A 45 -12.90 25.08 -13.00
N ARG A 46 -13.16 26.38 -12.84
CA ARG A 46 -12.41 27.43 -13.52
C ARG A 46 -11.06 27.72 -12.87
N HIS A 47 -10.99 27.65 -11.54
CA HIS A 47 -9.85 28.20 -10.80
C HIS A 47 -8.92 27.15 -10.17
N THR A 48 -9.36 25.89 -10.07
CA THR A 48 -8.57 24.81 -9.46
C THR A 48 -7.99 23.87 -10.51
N LYS A 49 -6.87 23.22 -10.20
CA LYS A 49 -6.14 22.33 -11.14
C LYS A 49 -5.93 20.93 -10.59
N GLY A 50 -5.79 20.79 -9.28
CA GLY A 50 -5.43 19.56 -8.58
C GLY A 50 -6.58 18.90 -7.83
N SER A 51 -7.84 19.12 -8.25
CA SER A 51 -8.99 18.58 -7.52
C SER A 51 -9.04 17.03 -7.58
N VAL A 52 -9.33 16.40 -6.45
CA VAL A 52 -9.40 14.94 -6.27
C VAL A 52 -10.68 14.53 -5.57
N LYS A 53 -11.29 13.42 -6.03
CA LYS A 53 -12.55 12.91 -5.44
C LYS A 53 -12.26 11.83 -4.41
N HIS A 54 -12.79 11.98 -3.20
CA HIS A 54 -12.69 10.99 -2.13
C HIS A 54 -14.04 10.68 -1.51
N ARG A 55 -14.23 9.41 -1.13
CA ARG A 55 -15.34 9.01 -0.27
C ARG A 55 -14.96 9.28 1.17
N VAL A 56 -15.81 9.98 1.89
CA VAL A 56 -15.64 10.29 3.30
C VAL A 56 -16.96 10.03 4.02
N LEU A 57 -16.87 9.54 5.25
CA LEU A 57 -18.03 9.39 6.11
C LEU A 57 -18.41 10.76 6.68
N THR A 58 -19.61 11.23 6.34
CA THR A 58 -20.19 12.45 6.92
C THR A 58 -21.39 12.08 7.79
N SER A 59 -21.99 13.07 8.46
CA SER A 59 -23.22 12.89 9.22
C SER A 59 -24.39 12.36 8.37
N GLY A 60 -24.32 12.51 7.04
CA GLY A 60 -25.29 11.98 6.09
C GLY A 60 -24.91 10.61 5.49
N GLY A 61 -23.90 9.94 6.03
CA GLY A 61 -23.37 8.67 5.52
C GLY A 61 -22.14 8.83 4.62
N GLU A 62 -21.77 7.78 3.90
CA GLU A 62 -20.61 7.81 3.01
C GLU A 62 -20.91 8.66 1.77
N GLN A 63 -20.19 9.77 1.60
CA GLN A 63 -20.38 10.71 0.51
C GLN A 63 -19.10 10.90 -0.30
N LYS A 64 -19.25 11.08 -1.62
CA LYS A 64 -18.14 11.40 -2.52
C LYS A 64 -17.97 12.91 -2.62
N ILE A 65 -16.92 13.44 -2.01
CA ILE A 65 -16.61 14.87 -1.95
C ILE A 65 -15.40 15.17 -2.85
N ASN A 66 -15.42 16.34 -3.49
CA ASN A 66 -14.27 16.87 -4.22
C ASN A 66 -13.39 17.68 -3.27
N PHE A 67 -12.10 17.36 -3.24
CA PHE A 67 -11.12 18.04 -2.41
C PHE A 67 -10.05 18.72 -3.28
N ILE A 68 -9.51 19.83 -2.83
CA ILE A 68 -8.48 20.62 -3.53
C ILE A 68 -7.26 20.80 -2.64
N PRO A 69 -6.03 20.82 -3.21
CA PRO A 69 -4.83 21.14 -2.45
C PRO A 69 -4.84 22.62 -2.03
N GLU A 70 -4.04 22.95 -1.02
CA GLU A 70 -3.90 24.31 -0.48
C GLU A 70 -3.62 25.38 -1.56
N GLY A 71 -2.75 25.06 -2.53
CA GLY A 71 -2.45 25.99 -3.62
C GLY A 71 -3.66 26.31 -4.50
N ASP A 72 -4.68 25.46 -4.56
CA ASP A 72 -5.95 25.74 -5.25
C ASP A 72 -6.95 26.48 -4.35
N LEU A 73 -6.88 26.29 -3.03
CA LEU A 73 -7.60 27.13 -2.07
C LEU A 73 -7.17 28.59 -2.22
N TYR A 74 -5.86 28.87 -2.28
CA TYR A 74 -5.36 30.22 -2.53
C TYR A 74 -5.83 30.79 -3.87
N ARG A 75 -5.91 29.98 -4.93
CA ARG A 75 -6.46 30.42 -6.23
C ARG A 75 -7.93 30.85 -6.11
N LEU A 76 -8.72 30.17 -5.31
CA LEU A 76 -10.10 30.57 -5.04
C LEU A 76 -10.17 31.84 -4.20
N ILE A 77 -9.32 32.01 -3.19
CA ILE A 77 -9.31 33.20 -2.35
C ILE A 77 -8.98 34.45 -3.20
N VAL A 78 -7.92 34.39 -4.00
CA VAL A 78 -7.46 35.51 -4.85
C VAL A 78 -8.48 35.93 -5.92
N LYS A 79 -9.42 35.06 -6.28
CA LYS A 79 -10.49 35.35 -7.26
C LYS A 79 -11.84 35.67 -6.62
N SER A 80 -11.94 35.58 -5.30
CA SER A 80 -13.15 35.93 -4.56
C SER A 80 -13.34 37.45 -4.56
N LYS A 81 -14.61 37.88 -4.50
CA LYS A 81 -15.01 39.28 -4.32
C LYS A 81 -15.45 39.57 -2.88
N LEU A 82 -15.25 38.62 -1.97
CA LEU A 82 -15.60 38.77 -0.58
C LEU A 82 -14.58 39.71 0.09
N PRO A 83 -15.00 40.74 0.85
CA PRO A 83 -14.07 41.69 1.45
C PRO A 83 -12.99 41.02 2.32
N GLU A 84 -13.34 39.98 3.05
CA GLU A 84 -12.42 39.14 3.86
C GLU A 84 -11.33 38.51 2.96
N ALA A 85 -11.74 37.95 1.83
CA ALA A 85 -10.82 37.32 0.89
C ALA A 85 -9.90 38.34 0.19
N GLU A 86 -10.40 39.54 -0.12
CA GLU A 86 -9.59 40.64 -0.64
C GLU A 86 -8.57 41.15 0.39
N ARG A 87 -8.94 41.23 1.68
CA ARG A 87 -7.99 41.57 2.76
C ARG A 87 -6.90 40.52 2.88
N PHE A 88 -7.27 39.24 2.87
CA PHE A 88 -6.31 38.14 2.91
C PHE A 88 -5.39 38.15 1.69
N GLU A 89 -5.94 38.37 0.50
CA GLU A 89 -5.16 38.48 -0.73
C GLU A 89 -4.14 39.63 -0.63
N ARG A 90 -4.55 40.85 -0.29
CA ARG A 90 -3.63 41.97 -0.09
C ARG A 90 -2.55 41.67 0.93
N TRP A 91 -2.91 41.10 2.08
CA TRP A 91 -1.94 40.69 3.09
C TRP A 91 -0.89 39.72 2.52
N ILE A 92 -1.31 38.72 1.74
CA ILE A 92 -0.38 37.79 1.08
C ILE A 92 0.51 38.50 0.04
N PHE A 93 -0.07 39.33 -0.84
CA PHE A 93 0.63 39.89 -2.00
C PHE A 93 1.46 41.13 -1.69
N ASP A 94 1.05 41.95 -0.73
CA ASP A 94 1.67 43.24 -0.43
C ASP A 94 2.57 43.16 0.82
N GLU A 95 2.34 42.20 1.73
CA GLU A 95 3.15 42.02 2.94
C GLU A 95 3.95 40.72 2.89
N VAL A 96 3.28 39.56 2.89
CA VAL A 96 3.95 38.25 3.07
C VAL A 96 4.94 37.94 1.95
N LEU A 97 4.51 37.98 0.69
CA LEU A 97 5.38 37.65 -0.43
C LEU A 97 6.53 38.65 -0.63
N PRO A 98 6.32 39.98 -0.51
CA PRO A 98 7.41 40.95 -0.55
C PRO A 98 8.42 40.77 0.58
N ASP A 99 7.97 40.45 1.79
CA ASP A 99 8.84 40.21 2.94
C ASP A 99 9.70 38.95 2.74
N ILE A 100 9.09 37.83 2.32
CA ILE A 100 9.81 36.60 1.95
C ILE A 100 10.83 36.88 0.84
N ARG A 101 10.45 37.66 -0.19
CA ARG A 101 11.37 37.98 -1.30
C ARG A 101 12.58 38.80 -0.82
N LYS A 102 12.40 39.72 0.11
CA LYS A 102 13.46 40.62 0.61
C LYS A 102 14.35 39.95 1.67
N HIS A 103 13.74 39.21 2.59
CA HIS A 103 14.39 38.73 3.81
C HIS A 103 14.55 37.19 3.85
N GLY A 104 13.92 36.47 2.93
CA GLY A 104 13.95 35.01 2.85
C GLY A 104 12.99 34.30 3.82
N VAL A 105 12.30 35.05 4.68
CA VAL A 105 11.36 34.56 5.69
C VAL A 105 10.28 35.60 5.93
N TYR A 106 9.07 35.15 6.28
CA TYR A 106 8.03 35.97 6.88
C TYR A 106 7.73 35.42 8.27
N MET A 107 7.57 36.30 9.25
CA MET A 107 7.32 35.93 10.64
C MET A 107 6.26 36.85 11.22
N ALA A 108 5.30 36.29 11.96
CA ALA A 108 4.31 37.11 12.66
C ALA A 108 5.00 37.98 13.72
N ASP A 109 4.63 39.26 13.81
CA ASP A 109 5.28 40.25 14.69
C ASP A 109 5.42 39.78 16.14
N LYS A 110 4.37 39.16 16.68
CA LYS A 110 4.39 38.62 18.05
C LYS A 110 5.48 37.57 18.23
N LEU A 111 5.66 36.67 17.26
CA LEU A 111 6.70 35.64 17.33
C LEU A 111 8.09 36.28 17.19
N LEU A 112 8.23 37.28 16.34
CA LEU A 112 9.47 38.02 16.20
C LEU A 112 9.84 38.72 17.52
N ASP A 113 8.90 39.40 18.16
CA ASP A 113 9.08 40.03 19.47
C ASP A 113 9.47 39.02 20.55
N ASP A 114 8.81 37.85 20.57
CA ASP A 114 9.10 36.79 21.53
C ASP A 114 10.52 36.22 21.32
N ILE A 115 10.96 36.08 20.07
CA ILE A 115 12.33 35.64 19.73
C ILE A 115 13.35 36.74 20.07
N LEU A 116 13.04 38.01 19.83
CA LEU A 116 13.94 39.12 20.18
C LEU A 116 14.11 39.25 21.70
N LYS A 117 13.06 38.97 22.48
CA LYS A 117 13.12 38.91 23.96
C LYS A 117 13.83 37.67 24.47
N ASN A 118 13.71 36.55 23.75
CA ASN A 118 14.33 35.27 24.11
C ASN A 118 14.87 34.55 22.86
N PRO A 119 16.13 34.81 22.46
CA PRO A 119 16.73 34.21 21.27
C PRO A 119 16.77 32.66 21.30
N ASP A 120 16.81 32.05 22.48
CA ASP A 120 16.80 30.59 22.63
C ASP A 120 15.51 29.95 22.10
N LEU A 121 14.39 30.69 22.10
CA LEU A 121 13.14 30.24 21.49
C LEU A 121 13.33 29.99 19.98
N GLY A 122 13.99 30.93 19.29
CA GLY A 122 14.27 30.81 17.86
C GLY A 122 15.21 29.64 17.58
N ILE A 123 16.30 29.52 18.36
CA ILE A 123 17.26 28.42 18.23
C ILE A 123 16.57 27.06 18.41
N LYS A 124 15.75 26.93 19.46
CA LYS A 124 14.99 25.70 19.74
C LYS A 124 14.05 25.37 18.59
N MET A 125 13.24 26.33 18.13
CA MET A 125 12.28 26.11 17.04
C MET A 125 12.99 25.66 15.75
N PHE A 126 14.08 26.32 15.37
CA PHE A 126 14.83 25.93 14.17
C PHE A 126 15.52 24.57 14.31
N THR A 127 15.98 24.22 15.51
CA THR A 127 16.59 22.92 15.80
C THR A 127 15.57 21.80 15.69
N GLU A 128 14.41 21.95 16.34
CA GLU A 128 13.29 20.99 16.25
C GLU A 128 12.82 20.83 14.79
N TYR A 129 12.71 21.94 14.04
CA TYR A 129 12.35 21.88 12.62
C TYR A 129 13.39 21.12 11.78
N LYS A 130 14.69 21.36 12.02
CA LYS A 130 15.78 20.66 11.33
C LYS A 130 15.73 19.16 11.62
N GLU A 131 15.55 18.77 12.87
CA GLU A 131 15.45 17.37 13.30
C GLU A 131 14.22 16.67 12.70
N ALA A 132 13.05 17.32 12.76
CA ALA A 132 11.83 16.81 12.15
C ALA A 132 11.99 16.57 10.65
N LYS A 133 12.63 17.50 9.93
CA LYS A 133 12.91 17.38 8.50
C LYS A 133 13.90 16.25 8.18
N ALA A 134 14.94 16.10 9.00
CA ALA A 134 15.91 15.01 8.84
C ALA A 134 15.24 13.64 9.04
N LYS A 135 14.44 13.51 10.11
CA LYS A 135 13.67 12.29 10.41
C LYS A 135 12.66 11.96 9.32
N ALA A 136 11.96 12.96 8.77
CA ALA A 136 11.03 12.75 7.66
C ALA A 136 11.74 12.19 6.41
N LYS A 137 12.91 12.74 6.07
CA LYS A 137 13.72 12.25 4.94
C LYS A 137 14.23 10.82 5.16
N GLU A 138 14.64 10.50 6.39
CA GLU A 138 15.06 9.14 6.75
C GLU A 138 13.90 8.15 6.63
N LEU A 139 12.72 8.50 7.15
CA LEU A 139 11.52 7.68 7.02
C LEU A 139 11.09 7.51 5.56
N GLU A 140 11.24 8.53 4.71
CA GLU A 140 10.99 8.38 3.26
C GLU A 140 11.94 7.37 2.62
N LEU A 141 13.22 7.43 2.96
CA LEU A 141 14.22 6.49 2.46
C LEU A 141 13.96 5.06 2.96
N GLU A 142 13.63 4.90 4.24
CA GLU A 142 13.27 3.61 4.82
C GLU A 142 12.01 3.04 4.16
N ASN A 143 10.98 3.86 3.96
CA ASN A 143 9.77 3.44 3.25
C ASN A 143 10.04 3.05 1.80
N ALA A 144 10.95 3.74 1.10
CA ALA A 144 11.36 3.36 -0.24
C ALA A 144 12.06 1.99 -0.25
N LYS A 145 12.99 1.76 0.69
CA LYS A 145 13.66 0.45 0.87
C LYS A 145 12.66 -0.66 1.19
N ASN A 146 11.75 -0.42 2.14
CA ASN A 146 10.72 -1.39 2.52
C ASN A 146 9.79 -1.71 1.33
N ARG A 147 9.42 -0.71 0.52
CA ARG A 147 8.63 -0.95 -0.71
C ARG A 147 9.39 -1.79 -1.73
N GLN A 148 10.69 -1.55 -1.90
CA GLN A 148 11.52 -2.37 -2.79
C GLN A 148 11.58 -3.82 -2.29
N MET A 149 11.85 -4.02 -0.99
CA MET A 149 11.90 -5.36 -0.38
C MET A 149 10.55 -6.08 -0.47
N ILE A 150 9.42 -5.39 -0.27
CA ILE A 150 8.08 -5.94 -0.49
C ILE A 150 7.88 -6.35 -1.96
N GLY A 151 8.35 -5.53 -2.91
CA GLY A 151 8.31 -5.84 -4.34
C GLY A 151 9.07 -7.12 -4.70
N GLU A 152 10.27 -7.31 -4.13
CA GLU A 152 11.11 -8.49 -4.34
C GLU A 152 10.57 -9.75 -3.63
N LEU A 153 9.87 -9.59 -2.51
CA LEU A 153 9.25 -10.71 -1.79
C LEU A 153 7.92 -11.17 -2.41
N LYS A 154 7.21 -10.30 -3.13
CA LYS A 154 5.91 -10.61 -3.76
C LYS A 154 5.95 -11.77 -4.78
N PRO A 155 6.96 -11.90 -5.67
CA PRO A 155 7.08 -13.09 -6.52
C PRO A 155 7.40 -14.35 -5.71
N LYS A 156 8.16 -14.26 -4.61
CA LYS A 156 8.37 -15.40 -3.69
C LYS A 156 7.07 -15.87 -3.01
N ALA A 157 6.09 -14.98 -2.84
CA ALA A 157 4.79 -15.31 -2.25
C ALA A 157 3.78 -15.87 -3.28
N SER A 158 3.96 -15.65 -4.58
CA SER A 158 2.96 -15.96 -5.61
C SER A 158 2.58 -17.46 -5.68
N TYR A 159 3.57 -18.36 -5.76
CA TYR A 159 3.30 -19.80 -5.75
C TYR A 159 2.80 -20.30 -4.39
N TYR A 160 3.41 -19.83 -3.28
CA TYR A 160 3.01 -20.22 -1.93
C TYR A 160 1.55 -19.82 -1.64
N ASP A 161 1.13 -18.61 -2.01
CA ASP A 161 -0.23 -18.12 -1.79
C ASP A 161 -1.27 -18.88 -2.65
N LEU A 162 -0.95 -19.18 -3.92
CA LEU A 162 -1.79 -20.01 -4.80
C LEU A 162 -2.00 -21.43 -4.22
N VAL A 163 -0.95 -21.99 -3.63
CA VAL A 163 -0.95 -23.33 -3.01
C VAL A 163 -1.69 -23.30 -1.67
N LEU A 164 -1.51 -22.26 -0.84
CA LEU A 164 -2.11 -22.12 0.49
C LEU A 164 -3.61 -21.79 0.47
N GLN A 165 -4.13 -21.20 -0.60
CA GLN A 165 -5.56 -20.85 -0.71
C GLN A 165 -6.51 -22.06 -0.81
N ASN A 166 -6.03 -23.25 -1.17
CA ASN A 166 -6.88 -24.43 -1.35
C ASN A 166 -6.55 -25.56 -0.35
N LYS A 167 -7.53 -25.99 0.45
CA LYS A 167 -7.34 -27.09 1.42
C LYS A 167 -7.40 -28.50 0.80
N SER A 168 -7.63 -28.63 -0.52
CA SER A 168 -7.73 -29.92 -1.19
C SER A 168 -6.38 -30.60 -1.39
N VAL A 169 -6.28 -31.90 -1.11
CA VAL A 169 -5.14 -32.73 -1.53
C VAL A 169 -5.17 -32.98 -3.03
N VAL A 170 -4.00 -33.05 -3.67
CA VAL A 170 -3.88 -33.17 -5.14
C VAL A 170 -3.04 -34.39 -5.56
N PRO A 171 -3.34 -35.04 -6.69
CA PRO A 171 -2.48 -36.06 -7.27
C PRO A 171 -1.11 -35.49 -7.70
N ILE A 172 -0.07 -36.31 -7.63
CA ILE A 172 1.27 -35.95 -8.11
C ILE A 172 1.32 -35.55 -9.59
N THR A 173 0.37 -36.04 -10.40
CA THR A 173 0.27 -35.66 -11.82
C THR A 173 -0.13 -34.20 -12.01
N VAL A 174 -0.92 -33.63 -11.10
CA VAL A 174 -1.30 -32.22 -11.14
C VAL A 174 -0.09 -31.36 -10.83
N ILE A 175 0.63 -31.70 -9.75
CA ILE A 175 1.87 -31.03 -9.35
C ILE A 175 2.92 -31.12 -10.48
N ALA A 176 3.09 -32.28 -11.10
CA ALA A 176 4.04 -32.46 -12.19
C ALA A 176 3.81 -31.51 -13.37
N LYS A 177 2.56 -31.14 -13.65
CA LYS A 177 2.22 -30.18 -14.71
C LYS A 177 2.65 -28.75 -14.35
N ASP A 178 2.63 -28.39 -13.07
CA ASP A 178 3.16 -27.10 -12.60
C ASP A 178 4.65 -26.95 -12.93
N TYR A 179 5.40 -28.05 -13.07
CA TYR A 179 6.82 -28.08 -13.45
C TYR A 179 7.07 -28.47 -14.92
N GLY A 180 6.01 -28.56 -15.73
CA GLY A 180 6.13 -28.90 -17.16
C GLY A 180 6.52 -30.35 -17.45
N MET A 181 6.33 -31.27 -16.50
CA MET A 181 6.69 -32.67 -16.66
C MET A 181 5.51 -33.64 -16.47
N SER A 182 5.72 -34.90 -16.84
CA SER A 182 4.73 -35.95 -16.60
C SER A 182 4.80 -36.41 -15.14
N GLY A 183 3.67 -36.88 -14.59
CA GLY A 183 3.69 -37.47 -13.24
C GLY A 183 4.59 -38.71 -13.15
N ARG A 184 4.88 -39.40 -14.25
CA ARG A 184 5.86 -40.50 -14.29
C ARG A 184 7.29 -39.97 -14.09
N ALA A 185 7.62 -38.88 -14.78
CA ALA A 185 8.93 -38.23 -14.67
C ALA A 185 9.13 -37.67 -13.26
N LEU A 186 8.14 -36.96 -12.70
CA LEU A 186 8.23 -36.45 -11.34
C LEU A 186 8.35 -37.57 -10.30
N ASN A 187 7.56 -38.64 -10.44
CA ASN A 187 7.68 -39.78 -9.51
C ASN A 187 9.06 -40.46 -9.56
N LYS A 188 9.66 -40.54 -10.75
CA LYS A 188 11.01 -41.07 -10.92
C LYS A 188 12.05 -40.16 -10.25
N LEU A 189 11.95 -38.85 -10.46
CA LEU A 189 12.84 -37.86 -9.83
C LEU A 189 12.75 -37.91 -8.30
N LEU A 190 11.54 -37.97 -7.74
CA LEU A 190 11.36 -38.08 -6.28
C LEU A 190 11.85 -39.42 -5.72
N HIS A 191 11.89 -40.47 -6.54
CA HIS A 191 12.51 -41.74 -6.14
C HIS A 191 14.03 -41.63 -6.09
N GLU A 192 14.64 -41.01 -7.11
CA GLU A 192 16.07 -40.76 -7.18
C GLU A 192 16.55 -39.84 -6.05
N LEU A 193 15.73 -38.86 -5.66
CA LEU A 193 15.97 -37.97 -4.51
C LEU A 193 15.66 -38.62 -3.15
N GLY A 194 15.30 -39.90 -3.11
CA GLY A 194 15.07 -40.62 -1.85
C GLY A 194 13.81 -40.19 -1.08
N VAL A 195 12.82 -39.58 -1.75
CA VAL A 195 11.58 -39.09 -1.12
C VAL A 195 10.50 -40.16 -1.04
N GLN A 196 10.36 -40.94 -2.11
CA GLN A 196 9.31 -41.96 -2.22
C GLN A 196 9.81 -43.22 -2.92
N TYR A 197 9.11 -44.33 -2.69
CA TYR A 197 9.34 -45.61 -3.35
C TYR A 197 8.02 -46.20 -3.85
N LYS A 198 8.12 -47.14 -4.79
CA LYS A 198 6.94 -47.77 -5.41
C LYS A 198 6.66 -49.13 -4.78
N MET A 199 5.48 -49.30 -4.19
CA MET A 199 5.02 -50.55 -3.58
C MET A 199 3.68 -50.97 -4.19
N HIS A 200 3.62 -52.17 -4.78
CA HIS A 200 2.42 -52.75 -5.41
C HIS A 200 1.64 -51.79 -6.34
N GLY A 201 2.36 -50.92 -7.05
CA GLY A 201 1.75 -49.98 -7.99
C GLY A 201 1.31 -48.64 -7.40
N THR A 202 1.55 -48.39 -6.11
CA THR A 202 1.30 -47.12 -5.42
C THR A 202 2.62 -46.54 -4.91
N TRP A 203 2.76 -45.21 -4.96
CA TRP A 203 3.95 -44.50 -4.47
C TRP A 203 3.77 -44.13 -3.01
N LEU A 204 4.73 -44.51 -2.15
CA LEU A 204 4.71 -44.24 -0.71
C LEU A 204 5.96 -43.47 -0.31
N LEU A 205 5.86 -42.61 0.69
CA LEU A 205 7.01 -41.88 1.22
C LEU A 205 7.95 -42.81 2.00
N TYR A 206 9.26 -42.55 1.95
CA TYR A 206 10.21 -43.20 2.84
C TYR A 206 9.94 -42.85 4.31
N GLN A 207 10.38 -43.72 5.22
CA GLN A 207 10.07 -43.63 6.66
C GLN A 207 10.38 -42.26 7.26
N HIS A 208 11.49 -41.63 6.86
CA HIS A 208 11.91 -40.33 7.38
C HIS A 208 10.99 -39.17 6.96
N TYR A 209 10.11 -39.36 5.96
CA TYR A 209 9.10 -38.39 5.55
C TYR A 209 7.66 -38.80 5.91
N ALA A 210 7.44 -40.02 6.39
CA ALA A 210 6.11 -40.60 6.60
C ALA A 210 5.26 -39.80 7.60
N ASP A 211 5.86 -39.37 8.71
CA ASP A 211 5.15 -38.68 9.80
C ASP A 211 5.10 -37.15 9.63
N MET A 212 5.62 -36.61 8.51
CA MET A 212 5.69 -35.16 8.29
C MET A 212 4.38 -34.56 7.74
N GLY A 213 3.39 -35.39 7.41
CA GLY A 213 2.07 -34.95 6.92
C GLY A 213 2.08 -34.44 5.47
N TYR A 214 3.05 -34.86 4.66
CA TYR A 214 3.20 -34.44 3.26
C TYR A 214 2.20 -35.11 2.30
N THR A 215 1.72 -36.31 2.63
CA THR A 215 0.78 -37.06 1.79
C THR A 215 -0.42 -37.57 2.58
N GLN A 216 -1.52 -37.83 1.88
CA GLN A 216 -2.69 -38.54 2.37
C GLN A 216 -3.06 -39.67 1.40
N SER A 217 -3.41 -40.82 1.95
CA SER A 217 -3.90 -41.95 1.17
C SER A 217 -5.40 -41.81 0.94
N LYS A 218 -5.84 -41.97 -0.31
CA LYS A 218 -7.27 -42.08 -0.66
C LYS A 218 -7.54 -43.42 -1.33
N THR A 219 -8.54 -44.13 -0.83
CA THR A 219 -8.99 -45.40 -1.39
C THR A 219 -10.07 -45.14 -2.43
N HIS A 220 -9.85 -45.63 -3.65
CA HIS A 220 -10.84 -45.63 -4.73
C HIS A 220 -11.36 -47.04 -4.93
N ALA A 221 -12.67 -47.21 -4.87
CA ALA A 221 -13.33 -48.47 -5.20
C ALA A 221 -13.37 -48.61 -6.73
N ILE A 222 -12.76 -49.68 -7.25
CA ILE A 222 -12.78 -50.01 -8.67
C ILE A 222 -14.02 -50.87 -9.00
N ASP A 223 -14.41 -51.75 -8.06
CA ASP A 223 -15.60 -52.60 -8.12
C ASP A 223 -15.99 -53.05 -6.69
N ALA A 224 -17.14 -53.70 -6.49
CA ALA A 224 -17.68 -54.08 -5.17
C ALA A 224 -16.70 -54.85 -4.26
N ASN A 225 -15.70 -55.54 -4.85
CA ASN A 225 -14.69 -56.33 -4.14
C ASN A 225 -13.24 -55.87 -4.34
N ARG A 226 -12.98 -54.75 -5.04
CA ARG A 226 -11.60 -54.29 -5.34
C ARG A 226 -11.42 -52.81 -5.05
N ASN A 227 -10.58 -52.54 -4.06
CA ASN A 227 -10.17 -51.20 -3.66
C ASN A 227 -8.71 -50.95 -4.06
N LYS A 228 -8.41 -49.77 -4.60
CA LYS A 228 -7.04 -49.34 -4.87
C LYS A 228 -6.73 -48.04 -4.14
N MET A 229 -5.65 -48.07 -3.38
CA MET A 229 -5.19 -46.92 -2.63
C MET A 229 -4.25 -46.07 -3.49
N HIS A 230 -4.49 -44.77 -3.51
CA HIS A 230 -3.68 -43.79 -4.22
C HIS A 230 -3.16 -42.73 -3.25
N THR A 231 -1.94 -42.27 -3.50
CA THR A 231 -1.27 -41.24 -2.69
C THR A 231 -1.54 -39.87 -3.28
N TYR A 232 -2.06 -38.98 -2.44
CA TYR A 232 -2.30 -37.57 -2.74
C TYR A 232 -1.38 -36.71 -1.89
N TRP A 233 -0.98 -35.56 -2.41
CA TRP A 233 -0.09 -34.62 -1.75
C TRP A 233 -0.88 -33.50 -1.08
N THR A 234 -0.51 -33.18 0.16
CA THR A 234 -1.06 -32.04 0.90
C THR A 234 -0.40 -30.74 0.44
N GLN A 235 -0.94 -29.58 0.82
CA GLN A 235 -0.27 -28.31 0.54
C GLN A 235 1.10 -28.24 1.23
N LYS A 236 1.20 -28.77 2.47
CA LYS A 236 2.48 -28.92 3.16
C LYS A 236 3.47 -29.77 2.36
N GLY A 237 2.99 -30.87 1.76
CA GLY A 237 3.79 -31.70 0.86
C GLY A 237 4.21 -30.98 -0.42
N ARG A 238 3.35 -30.15 -1.01
CA ARG A 238 3.69 -29.33 -2.19
C ARG A 238 4.77 -28.29 -1.88
N LEU A 239 4.71 -27.66 -0.72
CA LEU A 239 5.76 -26.73 -0.27
C LEU A 239 7.09 -27.46 -0.09
N PHE A 240 7.07 -28.63 0.55
CA PHE A 240 8.25 -29.49 0.67
C PHE A 240 8.83 -29.85 -0.71
N LEU A 241 7.99 -30.26 -1.67
CA LEU A 241 8.46 -30.55 -3.03
C LEU A 241 9.04 -29.32 -3.73
N TYR A 242 8.45 -28.14 -3.54
CA TYR A 242 8.99 -26.90 -4.09
C TYR A 242 10.39 -26.59 -3.54
N ASP A 243 10.55 -26.63 -2.22
CA ASP A 243 11.84 -26.35 -1.57
C ASP A 243 12.90 -27.38 -2.00
N LEU A 244 12.53 -28.65 -2.03
CA LEU A 244 13.43 -29.74 -2.46
C LEU A 244 13.87 -29.57 -3.91
N LEU A 245 12.94 -29.38 -4.85
CA LEU A 245 13.26 -29.28 -6.28
C LEU A 245 14.04 -28.01 -6.61
N LYS A 246 13.75 -26.91 -5.88
CA LYS A 246 14.51 -25.67 -6.00
C LYS A 246 15.93 -25.82 -5.50
N ASN A 247 16.13 -26.40 -4.32
CA ASN A 247 17.45 -26.46 -3.70
C ASN A 247 18.34 -27.55 -4.32
N GLU A 248 17.80 -28.73 -4.59
CA GLU A 248 18.57 -29.88 -5.07
C GLU A 248 18.71 -29.94 -6.59
N GLN A 249 17.78 -29.34 -7.34
CA GLN A 249 17.72 -29.44 -8.80
C GLN A 249 17.61 -28.08 -9.52
N ASN A 250 17.61 -26.96 -8.79
CA ASN A 250 17.38 -25.61 -9.32
C ASN A 250 16.12 -25.51 -10.21
N LEU A 251 15.10 -26.29 -9.87
CA LEU A 251 13.91 -26.51 -10.70
C LEU A 251 12.70 -25.77 -10.11
N LEU A 252 12.33 -24.63 -10.71
CA LEU A 252 11.16 -23.83 -10.29
C LEU A 252 9.87 -24.21 -11.05
N PRO A 253 8.66 -23.96 -10.52
CA PRO A 253 7.42 -24.08 -11.29
C PRO A 253 7.39 -23.17 -12.52
N LEU A 254 6.63 -23.54 -13.55
CA LEU A 254 6.50 -22.78 -14.80
C LEU A 254 6.02 -21.33 -14.58
N VAL A 255 5.13 -21.11 -13.60
CA VAL A 255 4.60 -19.78 -13.26
C VAL A 255 5.72 -18.83 -12.85
N GLU A 256 6.69 -19.28 -12.05
CA GLU A 256 7.83 -18.45 -11.62
C GLU A 256 8.89 -18.30 -12.71
N ARG A 257 9.02 -19.29 -13.61
CA ARG A 257 9.94 -19.18 -14.76
C ARG A 257 9.48 -18.15 -15.80
N GLN A 258 8.16 -18.01 -15.97
CA GLN A 258 7.59 -17.05 -16.92
C GLN A 258 7.68 -15.60 -16.43
N GLU A 259 7.68 -15.36 -15.11
CA GLU A 259 7.85 -14.01 -14.53
C GLU A 259 9.30 -13.51 -14.57
N SER A 260 10.27 -14.39 -14.86
CA SER A 260 11.71 -14.08 -14.88
C SER A 260 12.27 -13.85 -16.30
N ALA A 261 11.40 -13.82 -17.33
CA ALA A 261 11.76 -13.70 -18.75
C ALA A 261 11.28 -12.38 -19.37
#